data_AF-A0A967XW70-F1
#
_entry.id   AF-A0A967XW70-F1
#
_cell.length_a   1.000
_cell.length_b   1.000
_cell.length_c   1.000
_cell.angle_alpha   90.00
_cell.angle_beta   90.00
_cell.angle_gamma   90.00
#
_symmetry.space_group_name_H-M   'P 1'
#
loop_
_entity.id
_entity.type
_entity.pdbx_description
1 polymer ?
#
loop_
_entity_poly.entity_id
_entity_poly.type
_entity_poly.pdbx_seq_one_letter_code
_entity_poly.pdbx_strand_id
1 'polypeptide(L)' 'MLEFKTKSNNIRYFLENETPNNIVCSWSLNTSVIIENEEHFTASLEQRLQAARTIADYGIKVAFHFHPLVYYQG' A
#
# COMPACT_ATOMS: atom_id res chain seq x y z
N MET A 1 1.36 -18.69 2.03
CA MET A 1 1.04 -17.27 2.29
C MET A 1 1.16 -16.54 0.96
N LEU A 2 0.19 -15.71 0.61
CA LEU A 2 0.14 -14.96 -0.65
C LEU A 2 0.16 -13.47 -0.34
N GLU A 3 1.07 -12.73 -0.96
CA GLU A 3 1.20 -11.29 -0.75
C GLU A 3 0.84 -10.51 -2.03
N PHE A 4 -0.04 -9.53 -1.90
CA PHE A 4 -0.37 -8.59 -2.97
C PHE A 4 0.23 -7.22 -2.67
N LYS A 5 1.26 -6.84 -3.43
CA LYS A 5 1.91 -5.53 -3.31
C LYS A 5 1.31 -4.52 -4.28
N THR A 6 1.03 -3.31 -3.80
CA THR A 6 0.43 -2.24 -4.62
C THR A 6 0.97 -0.84 -4.29
N LYS A 7 0.61 0.14 -5.11
CA LYS A 7 0.72 1.59 -4.87
C LYS A 7 -0.65 2.29 -4.96
N SER A 8 -1.73 1.51 -5.01
CA SER A 8 -3.11 2.00 -5.14
C SER A 8 -3.83 1.99 -3.78
N ASN A 9 -4.90 2.77 -3.68
CA ASN A 9 -5.88 2.74 -2.59
C ASN A 9 -7.13 1.93 -2.95
N ASN A 10 -7.17 1.26 -4.11
CA ASN A 10 -8.31 0.45 -4.52
C ASN A 10 -8.34 -0.87 -3.73
N ILE A 11 -9.05 -0.87 -2.61
CA ILE A 11 -9.18 -1.99 -1.69
C ILE A 11 -10.58 -2.61 -1.66
N ARG A 12 -11.49 -2.13 -2.53
CA ARG A 12 -12.92 -2.46 -2.47
C ARG A 12 -13.19 -3.95 -2.47
N TYR A 13 -12.46 -4.71 -3.29
CA TYR A 13 -12.64 -6.16 -3.40
C TYR A 13 -12.53 -6.86 -2.04
N PHE A 14 -11.54 -6.49 -1.22
CA PHE A 14 -11.30 -7.10 0.09
C PHE A 14 -12.36 -6.73 1.13
N LEU A 15 -13.05 -5.61 0.96
CA LEU A 15 -14.10 -5.16 1.85
C LEU A 15 -15.47 -5.79 1.50
N GLU A 16 -15.64 -6.20 0.24
CA GLU A 16 -16.90 -6.74 -0.27
C GLU A 16 -16.91 -8.28 -0.34
N ASN A 17 -15.77 -8.94 -0.13
CA ASN A 17 -15.63 -10.38 -0.31
C ASN A 17 -14.90 -11.04 0.87
N GLU A 18 -15.21 -12.32 1.09
CA GLU A 18 -14.44 -13.13 2.03
C GLU A 18 -13.02 -13.34 1.51
N THR A 19 -12.05 -13.08 2.37
CA THR A 19 -10.63 -13.15 2.02
C THR A 19 -9.96 -14.29 2.78
N PRO A 20 -9.26 -15.23 2.11
CA PRO A 20 -8.50 -16.28 2.80
C PRO A 20 -7.49 -15.75 3.83
N ASN A 21 -7.37 -16.44 4.97
CA ASN A 21 -6.49 -16.07 6.09
C ASN A 21 -4.98 -16.04 5.77
N ASN A 22 -4.58 -16.55 4.62
CA ASN A 22 -3.19 -16.62 4.18
C ASN A 22 -2.79 -15.47 3.24
N ILE A 23 -3.65 -14.44 3.09
CA ILE A 23 -3.40 -13.24 2.30
C ILE A 23 -2.76 -12.13 3.15
N VAL A 24 -1.80 -11.44 2.55
CA VAL A 24 -1.20 -10.19 3.05
C VAL A 24 -1.34 -9.13 1.97
N CYS A 25 -1.85 -7.94 2.32
CA CYS A 25 -1.83 -6.78 1.44
C CYS A 25 -0.65 -5.90 1.80
N SER A 26 0.12 -5.46 0.81
CA SER A 26 1.27 -4.61 1.06
C SER A 26 1.33 -3.40 0.16
N TRP A 27 1.89 -2.32 0.69
CA TRP A 27 2.05 -1.06 -0.02
C TRP A 27 3.52 -0.71 -0.19
N SER A 28 3.87 -0.23 -1.38
CA SER A 28 5.15 0.48 -1.54
C SER A 28 5.00 1.86 -0.92
N LEU A 29 5.89 2.22 0.00
CA LEU A 29 5.95 3.54 0.60
C LEU A 29 7.23 4.24 0.18
N ASN A 30 7.11 5.52 -0.11
CA ASN A 30 8.23 6.41 -0.36
C ASN A 30 7.93 7.80 0.22
N THR A 31 8.93 8.68 0.20
CA THR A 31 8.74 10.08 0.58
C THR A 31 7.88 10.82 -0.45
N SER A 32 7.22 11.91 -0.05
CA SER A 32 6.36 12.70 -0.95
C SER A 32 7.11 13.17 -2.20
N VAL A 33 8.37 13.60 -2.05
CA VAL A 33 9.22 14.02 -3.17
C VAL A 33 9.36 12.91 -4.21
N ILE A 34 9.66 11.67 -3.79
CA ILE A 34 9.80 10.55 -4.74
C ILE A 34 8.44 10.17 -5.34
N ILE A 35 7.37 10.18 -4.55
CA ILE A 35 6.03 9.85 -5.06
C ILE A 35 5.59 10.84 -6.14
N GLU A 36 5.78 12.14 -5.88
CA GLU A 36 5.37 13.22 -6.78
C GLU A 36 6.15 13.25 -8.09
N ASN A 37 7.44 12.92 -8.05
CA ASN A 37 8.30 13.00 -9.25
C ASN A 37 8.40 11.68 -10.04
N GLU A 38 8.30 10.52 -9.36
CA GLU A 38 8.63 9.22 -9.96
C GLU A 38 7.45 8.23 -9.99
N GLU A 39 6.41 8.41 -9.16
CA GLU A 39 5.31 7.45 -9.01
C GLU A 39 3.97 8.00 -9.54
N HIS A 40 3.99 8.59 -10.73
CA HIS A 40 2.79 9.13 -11.39
C HIS A 40 1.64 8.11 -11.49
N PHE A 41 0.39 8.61 -11.44
CA PHE A 41 -0.84 7.82 -11.52
C PHE A 41 -1.00 6.74 -10.43
N THR A 42 -0.32 6.92 -9.29
CA THR A 42 -0.48 6.09 -8.10
C THR A 42 -1.16 6.87 -6.98
N ALA A 43 -1.60 6.18 -5.93
CA ALA A 43 -2.19 6.83 -4.77
C ALA A 43 -1.11 7.62 -4.00
N SER A 44 -1.50 8.71 -3.35
CA SER A 44 -0.60 9.47 -2.47
C SER A 44 -0.19 8.64 -1.24
N LEU A 45 0.84 9.09 -0.52
CA LEU A 45 1.28 8.43 0.73
C LEU A 45 0.12 8.29 1.72
N GLU A 46 -0.62 9.38 1.95
CA GLU A 46 -1.81 9.43 2.82
C GLU A 46 -2.85 8.37 2.40
N GLN A 47 -3.19 8.32 1.11
CA GLN A 47 -4.18 7.38 0.57
C GLN A 47 -3.74 5.92 0.72
N ARG A 48 -2.44 5.62 0.56
CA ARG A 48 -1.89 4.29 0.79
C ARG A 48 -1.98 3.89 2.26
N LEU A 49 -1.62 4.79 3.17
CA LEU A 49 -1.71 4.56 4.62
C LEU A 49 -3.15 4.37 5.09
N GLN A 50 -4.08 5.18 4.57
CA GLN A 50 -5.51 5.04 4.87
C GLN A 50 -6.05 3.70 4.38
N ALA A 51 -5.70 3.29 3.14
CA ALA A 51 -6.09 1.99 2.62
C ALA A 51 -5.53 0.82 3.45
N ALA A 52 -4.26 0.90 3.85
CA ALA A 52 -3.63 -0.07 4.74
C ALA A 52 -4.32 -0.14 6.10
N ARG A 53 -4.68 1.01 6.68
CA ARG A 53 -5.41 1.05 7.95
C ARG A 53 -6.77 0.37 7.84
N THR A 54 -7.55 0.67 6.80
CA THR A 54 -8.86 0.05 6.58
C THR A 54 -8.75 -1.47 6.42
N ILE A 55 -7.74 -1.95 5.69
CA ILE A 55 -7.51 -3.38 5.49
C ILE A 55 -7.07 -4.09 6.77
N ALA A 56 -6.22 -3.45 7.58
CA ALA A 56 -5.84 -3.95 8.89
C ALA A 56 -7.04 -4.05 9.84
N ASP A 57 -7.94 -3.06 9.81
CA ASP A 57 -9.17 -3.07 10.61
C ASP A 57 -10.15 -4.16 10.20
N TYR A 58 -10.12 -4.54 8.93
CA TYR A 58 -10.87 -5.67 8.40
C TYR A 58 -10.26 -7.03 8.76
N GLY A 59 -9.11 -7.05 9.44
CA GLY A 59 -8.43 -8.26 9.92
C GLY A 59 -7.48 -8.91 8.91
N ILE A 60 -7.21 -8.26 7.78
CA ILE A 60 -6.23 -8.73 6.79
C ILE A 60 -4.84 -8.22 7.18
N LYS A 61 -3.83 -9.08 7.09
CA LYS A 61 -2.45 -8.73 7.41
C LYS A 61 -1.92 -7.68 6.44
N VAL A 62 -1.20 -6.69 6.98
CA VAL A 62 -0.60 -5.60 6.20
C VAL A 62 0.93 -5.62 6.27
N ALA A 63 1.58 -5.20 5.20
CA ALA A 63 3.03 -5.01 5.16
C ALA A 63 3.42 -3.75 4.36
N PHE A 64 4.63 -3.25 4.58
CA PHE A 64 5.15 -2.07 3.89
C PHE A 64 6.50 -2.36 3.26
N HIS A 65 6.68 -1.83 2.05
CA HIS A 65 7.91 -1.96 1.27
C HIS A 65 8.47 -0.57 0.98
N PHE A 66 9.66 -0.28 1.53
CA PHE A 66 10.40 0.93 1.19
C PHE A 66 11.31 0.63 -0.01
N HIS A 67 10.74 0.71 -1.21
CA HIS A 67 11.45 0.39 -2.44
C HIS A 67 10.87 1.17 -3.64
N PRO A 68 11.74 1.83 -4.43
CA PRO A 68 13.18 1.96 -4.24
C PRO A 68 13.55 2.93 -3.10
N LEU A 69 14.65 2.66 -2.39
CA LEU A 69 15.27 3.66 -1.52
C LEU A 69 16.15 4.55 -2.40
N VAL A 70 15.81 5.83 -2.47
CA VAL A 70 16.51 6.82 -3.29
C VAL A 70 17.16 7.83 -2.37
N TYR A 71 18.47 8.05 -2.56
CA TYR A 71 19.18 9.12 -1.86
C TYR A 71 18.97 10.43 -2.61
N TYR A 72 18.49 11.45 -1.90
CA TYR A 72 18.34 12.80 -2.43
C TYR A 72 18.43 13.82 -1.27
N GLN A 73 18.71 15.09 -1.59
CA GLN A 73 18.67 16.18 -0.61
C GLN A 73 17.21 16.63 -0.44
N GLY A 74 16.71 16.56 0.80
CA GLY A 74 15.32 16.80 1.16
C GLY A 74 14.90 18.26 1.05
#